data_AF-A0A382BM26-F1
#
_entry.id   AF-A0A382BM26-F1
#
_cell.length_a   1.000
_cell.length_b   1.000
_cell.length_c   1.000
_cell.angle_alpha   90.00
_cell.angle_beta   90.00
_cell.angle_gamma   90.00
#
_symmetry.space_group_name_H-M   'P 1'
#
loop_
_entity.id
_entity.type
_entity.pdbx_description
1 polymer ?
#
loop_
_entity_poly.entity_id
_entity_poly.type
_entity_poly.pdbx_seq_one_letter_code
_entity_poly.pdbx_strand_id
1 'polypeptide(L)'
;MNKINFNPELWGNHGWVFLQHVALSYPNQPNKEIKKIYKDFFYSIQKVLPCETCALNYNDHINKIPIDNYLKNRNTLFSWIIKIHNEVNKIQNKKLLNENKIKQHYLNQNKPSFYINPKIKLICAISSCILVLYLIKKILKIKIKISYQK
;
A
#
# COMPACT_ATOMS: atom_id res chain seq x y z
N MET A 1 -32.26 -12.74 -1.37
CA MET A 1 -31.47 -12.04 -2.43
C MET A 1 -30.97 -13.12 -3.37
N ASN A 2 -31.29 -13.04 -4.67
CA ASN A 2 -30.67 -13.91 -5.68
C ASN A 2 -29.22 -13.45 -5.87
N LYS A 3 -28.31 -14.04 -5.11
CA LYS A 3 -26.88 -13.70 -5.12
C LYS A 3 -26.16 -14.66 -6.06
N ILE A 4 -25.47 -14.11 -7.06
CA ILE A 4 -24.58 -14.91 -7.91
C ILE A 4 -23.36 -15.29 -7.07
N ASN A 5 -23.05 -16.59 -7.04
CA ASN A 5 -21.93 -17.15 -6.30
C ASN A 5 -20.72 -17.31 -7.25
N PHE A 6 -19.64 -16.59 -6.98
CA PHE A 6 -18.44 -16.55 -7.82
C PHE A 6 -17.31 -17.39 -7.20
N ASN A 7 -16.56 -18.10 -8.04
CA ASN A 7 -15.37 -18.85 -7.61
C ASN A 7 -14.37 -17.90 -6.88
N PRO A 8 -14.04 -18.16 -5.60
CA PRO A 8 -13.09 -17.36 -4.83
C PRO A 8 -11.69 -17.27 -5.40
N GLU A 9 -11.28 -18.20 -6.28
CA GLU A 9 -9.97 -18.14 -6.94
C GLU A 9 -9.82 -16.91 -7.84
N LEU A 10 -10.93 -16.37 -8.38
CA LEU A 10 -10.92 -15.22 -9.28
C LEU A 10 -10.69 -13.89 -8.55
N TRP A 11 -11.13 -13.77 -7.29
CA TRP A 11 -11.18 -12.49 -6.60
C TRP A 11 -10.61 -12.52 -5.18
N GLY A 12 -10.55 -13.69 -4.53
CA GLY A 12 -10.25 -13.83 -3.10
C GLY A 12 -8.88 -13.29 -2.71
N ASN A 13 -7.84 -13.58 -3.50
CA ASN A 13 -6.50 -13.04 -3.26
C ASN A 13 -6.48 -11.50 -3.35
N HIS A 14 -7.09 -10.95 -4.39
CA HIS A 14 -7.20 -9.49 -4.57
C HIS A 14 -8.00 -8.83 -3.44
N GLY A 15 -9.09 -9.47 -3.00
CA GLY A 15 -9.90 -9.04 -1.86
C GLY A 15 -9.08 -8.98 -0.57
N TRP A 16 -8.34 -10.03 -0.25
CA TRP A 16 -7.47 -10.04 0.94
C TRP A 16 -6.40 -8.97 0.88
N VAL A 17 -5.73 -8.80 -0.26
CA VAL A 17 -4.72 -7.75 -0.46
C VAL A 17 -5.35 -6.37 -0.21
N PHE A 18 -6.53 -6.09 -0.78
CA PHE A 18 -7.23 -4.84 -0.56
C PHE A 18 -7.55 -4.60 0.92
N LEU A 19 -8.13 -5.58 1.61
CA LEU A 19 -8.50 -5.47 3.03
C LEU A 19 -7.26 -5.24 3.93
N GLN A 20 -6.14 -5.88 3.61
CA GLN A 20 -4.88 -5.69 4.32
C GLN A 20 -4.31 -4.27 4.11
N HIS A 21 -4.42 -3.72 2.90
CA HIS A 21 -4.05 -2.32 2.64
C HIS A 21 -4.98 -1.33 3.36
N VAL A 22 -6.29 -1.59 3.38
CA VAL A 22 -7.24 -0.78 4.16
C VAL A 22 -6.83 -0.76 5.63
N ALA A 23 -6.52 -1.92 6.22
CA ALA A 23 -6.04 -1.99 7.60
C ALA A 23 -4.69 -1.27 7.82
N LEU A 24 -3.75 -1.34 6.87
CA LEU A 24 -2.48 -0.60 6.95
C LEU A 24 -2.64 0.91 6.79
N SER A 25 -3.67 1.37 6.07
CA SER A 25 -3.97 2.81 5.93
C SER A 25 -4.56 3.41 7.20
N TYR A 26 -5.07 2.58 8.11
CA TYR A 26 -5.73 3.02 9.34
C TYR A 26 -4.83 3.95 10.18
N PRO A 27 -5.38 5.00 10.83
CA PRO A 27 -4.58 5.92 11.63
C PRO A 27 -3.92 5.27 12.84
N ASN A 28 -2.77 5.83 13.26
CA ASN A 28 -2.12 5.44 14.51
C ASN A 28 -2.90 5.92 15.75
N GLN A 29 -3.66 7.01 15.62
CA GLN A 29 -4.47 7.61 16.68
C GLN A 29 -5.89 7.91 16.15
N PRO A 30 -6.73 6.88 15.96
CA PRO A 30 -8.08 7.04 15.43
C PRO A 30 -9.04 7.60 16.48
N ASN A 31 -9.89 8.56 16.07
CA ASN A 31 -10.99 9.04 16.89
C ASN A 31 -12.17 8.03 16.90
N LYS A 32 -13.23 8.31 17.68
CA LYS A 32 -14.39 7.40 17.79
C LYS A 32 -15.11 7.16 16.47
N GLU A 33 -15.24 8.20 15.64
CA GLU A 33 -15.90 8.13 14.35
C GLU A 33 -15.13 7.24 13.36
N ILE A 34 -13.82 7.44 13.25
CA ILE A 34 -12.94 6.61 12.42
C ILE A 34 -12.98 5.14 12.85
N LYS A 35 -12.97 4.86 14.17
CA LYS A 35 -13.14 3.50 14.70
C LYS A 35 -14.45 2.88 14.22
N LYS A 36 -15.55 3.63 14.27
CA LYS A 36 -16.87 3.18 13.82
C LYS A 36 -16.90 2.89 12.32
N ILE A 37 -16.36 3.80 11.50
CA ILE A 37 -16.31 3.62 10.04
C ILE A 37 -15.58 2.32 9.67
N TYR A 38 -14.40 2.09 10.25
CA TYR A 38 -13.63 0.88 9.96
C TYR A 38 -14.32 -0.39 10.49
N LYS A 39 -14.94 -0.32 11.68
CA LYS A 39 -15.75 -1.41 12.23
C LYS A 39 -16.89 -1.80 11.29
N ASP A 40 -17.69 -0.82 10.90
CA ASP A 40 -18.84 -1.02 10.03
C ASP A 40 -18.40 -1.54 8.65
N PHE A 41 -17.32 -0.97 8.10
CA PHE A 41 -16.72 -1.44 6.86
C PHE A 41 -16.35 -2.93 6.95
N PHE A 42 -15.53 -3.32 7.92
CA PHE A 42 -15.08 -4.71 8.04
C PHE A 42 -16.22 -5.68 8.36
N TYR A 43 -17.20 -5.28 9.19
CA TYR A 43 -18.36 -6.13 9.46
C TYR A 43 -19.34 -6.23 8.30
N SER A 44 -19.42 -5.22 7.42
CA SER A 44 -20.27 -5.29 6.22
C SER A 44 -19.81 -6.36 5.23
N ILE A 45 -18.50 -6.69 5.20
CA ILE A 45 -17.90 -7.68 4.30
C ILE A 45 -18.64 -9.02 4.34
N GLN A 46 -19.01 -9.49 5.53
CA GLN A 46 -19.74 -10.75 5.72
C GLN A 46 -21.03 -10.83 4.87
N LYS A 47 -21.65 -9.69 4.51
CA LYS A 47 -22.89 -9.65 3.73
C LYS A 47 -22.62 -9.51 2.23
N VAL A 48 -21.53 -8.86 1.86
CA VAL A 48 -21.24 -8.51 0.46
C VAL A 48 -20.30 -9.47 -0.26
N LEU A 49 -19.56 -10.34 0.45
CA LEU A 49 -18.64 -11.30 -0.21
C LEU A 49 -19.36 -12.16 -1.27
N PRO A 50 -18.90 -12.21 -2.52
CA PRO A 50 -19.60 -12.89 -3.62
C PRO A 50 -19.41 -14.42 -3.60
N CYS A 51 -19.34 -15.01 -2.41
CA CYS A 51 -19.25 -16.45 -2.17
C CYS A 51 -19.95 -16.76 -0.85
N GLU A 52 -20.98 -17.60 -0.87
CA GLU A 52 -21.83 -17.87 0.29
C GLU A 52 -21.07 -18.54 1.44
N THR A 53 -20.34 -19.63 1.16
CA THR A 53 -19.51 -20.31 2.16
C THR A 53 -18.42 -19.39 2.71
N CYS A 54 -17.84 -18.54 1.87
CA CYS A 54 -16.82 -17.58 2.29
C CYS A 54 -17.40 -16.51 3.23
N ALA A 55 -18.62 -16.03 2.94
CA ALA A 55 -19.36 -15.09 3.77
C ALA A 55 -19.69 -15.69 5.15
N LEU A 56 -20.17 -16.94 5.18
CA LEU A 56 -20.45 -17.67 6.41
C LEU A 56 -19.18 -17.88 7.24
N ASN A 57 -18.10 -18.39 6.64
CA ASN A 57 -16.83 -18.57 7.33
C ASN A 57 -16.27 -17.24 7.86
N TYR A 58 -16.33 -16.17 7.05
CA TYR A 58 -15.89 -14.85 7.49
C TYR A 58 -16.70 -14.37 8.71
N ASN A 59 -18.03 -14.49 8.68
CA ASN A 59 -18.91 -14.18 9.80
C ASN A 59 -18.49 -14.95 11.08
N ASP A 60 -18.25 -16.25 10.97
CA ASP A 60 -17.85 -17.07 12.12
C ASP A 60 -16.51 -16.60 12.71
N HIS A 61 -15.54 -16.26 11.85
CA HIS A 61 -14.23 -15.78 12.31
C HIS A 61 -14.31 -14.41 12.98
N ILE A 62 -15.07 -13.47 12.43
CA ILE A 62 -15.18 -12.12 13.02
C ILE A 62 -15.99 -12.12 14.33
N ASN A 63 -16.84 -13.12 14.56
CA ASN A 63 -17.52 -13.32 15.84
C ASN A 63 -16.59 -13.94 16.88
N LYS A 64 -15.72 -14.88 16.47
CA LYS A 64 -14.69 -15.48 17.35
C LYS A 64 -13.56 -14.49 17.69
N ILE A 65 -13.21 -13.62 16.76
CA ILE A 65 -12.14 -12.63 16.89
C ILE A 65 -12.76 -11.24 16.63
N PRO A 66 -13.49 -10.67 17.61
CA PRO A 66 -14.18 -9.40 17.43
C PRO A 66 -13.18 -8.25 17.22
N ILE A 67 -13.51 -7.35 16.29
CA ILE A 67 -12.65 -6.24 15.88
C ILE A 67 -12.48 -5.17 16.97
N ASP A 68 -13.41 -5.08 17.94
CA ASP A 68 -13.42 -4.07 19.00
C ASP A 68 -12.09 -3.98 19.77
N ASN A 69 -11.42 -5.13 19.99
CA ASN A 69 -10.14 -5.21 20.70
C ASN A 69 -8.94 -4.76 19.85
N TYR A 70 -9.15 -4.44 18.57
CA TYR A 70 -8.11 -4.21 17.57
C TYR A 70 -8.18 -2.85 16.90
N LEU A 71 -9.11 -1.98 17.30
CA LEU A 71 -9.28 -0.64 16.74
C LEU A 71 -8.39 0.43 17.40
N LYS A 72 -7.42 0.04 18.25
CA LYS A 72 -6.53 0.96 18.97
C LYS A 72 -5.67 1.80 18.02
N ASN A 73 -5.04 1.16 17.04
CA ASN A 73 -4.16 1.81 16.06
C ASN A 73 -3.99 0.92 14.81
N ARG A 74 -3.27 1.43 13.81
CA ARG A 74 -2.90 0.72 12.59
C ARG A 74 -2.41 -0.71 12.82
N ASN A 75 -1.46 -0.89 13.74
CA ASN A 75 -0.82 -2.19 13.95
C ASN A 75 -1.82 -3.21 14.50
N THR A 76 -2.66 -2.80 15.46
CA THR A 76 -3.66 -3.71 16.03
C THR A 76 -4.70 -4.10 14.99
N LEU A 77 -5.16 -3.16 14.15
CA LEU A 77 -6.15 -3.48 13.12
C LEU A 77 -5.55 -4.35 12.00
N PHE A 78 -4.30 -4.09 11.62
CA PHE A 78 -3.58 -4.93 10.68
C PHE A 78 -3.38 -6.36 11.21
N SER A 79 -3.00 -6.50 12.48
CA SER A 79 -2.88 -7.81 13.12
C SER A 79 -4.21 -8.57 13.10
N TRP A 80 -5.32 -7.87 13.34
CA TRP A 80 -6.65 -8.46 13.28
C TRP A 80 -6.98 -9.06 11.92
N ILE A 81 -6.81 -8.32 10.82
CA ILE A 81 -7.15 -8.84 9.48
C ILE A 81 -6.22 -10.00 9.08
N ILE A 82 -4.96 -9.99 9.52
CA ILE A 82 -4.03 -11.12 9.32
C ILE A 82 -4.48 -12.35 10.10
N LYS A 83 -4.95 -12.19 11.34
CA LYS A 83 -5.52 -13.30 12.13
C LYS A 83 -6.75 -13.90 11.45
N ILE A 84 -7.69 -13.07 10.99
CA ILE A 84 -8.88 -13.53 10.27
C ILE A 84 -8.50 -14.30 8.99
N HIS A 85 -7.56 -13.78 8.17
CA HIS A 85 -7.09 -14.50 6.99
C HIS A 85 -6.41 -15.83 7.37
N ASN A 86 -5.62 -15.86 8.45
CA ASN A 86 -4.99 -17.09 8.90
C ASN A 86 -5.99 -18.16 9.37
N GLU A 87 -7.14 -17.78 9.93
CA GLU A 87 -8.20 -18.76 10.22
C GLU A 87 -8.74 -19.43 8.94
N VAL A 88 -8.92 -18.64 7.87
CA VAL A 88 -9.31 -19.18 6.56
C VAL A 88 -8.20 -20.08 5.98
N ASN A 89 -6.94 -19.67 6.09
CA ASN A 89 -5.81 -20.48 5.61
C ASN A 89 -5.70 -21.81 6.36
N LYS A 90 -5.97 -21.86 7.67
CA LYS A 90 -6.01 -23.11 8.43
C LYS A 90 -7.05 -24.08 7.88
N ILE A 91 -8.28 -23.61 7.65
CA ILE A 91 -9.37 -24.43 7.08
C ILE A 91 -8.99 -24.95 5.69
N GLN A 92 -8.30 -24.13 4.89
CA GLN A 92 -7.87 -24.49 3.54
C GLN A 92 -6.53 -25.25 3.49
N ASN A 93 -5.93 -25.61 4.63
CA ASN A 93 -4.59 -26.21 4.71
C ASN A 93 -3.51 -25.43 3.94
N LYS A 94 -3.61 -24.09 3.95
CA LYS A 94 -2.66 -23.17 3.34
C LYS A 94 -1.65 -22.66 4.36
N LYS A 95 -0.51 -22.19 3.86
CA LYS A 95 0.54 -21.58 4.68
C LYS A 95 0.01 -20.35 5.43
N LEU A 96 0.31 -20.28 6.73
CA LEU A 96 -0.02 -19.11 7.54
C LEU A 96 0.82 -17.89 7.14
N LEU A 97 0.17 -16.75 7.12
CA LEU A 97 0.79 -15.46 6.91
C LEU A 97 1.60 -15.06 8.14
N ASN A 98 2.83 -14.60 7.89
CA ASN A 98 3.65 -13.94 8.89
C ASN A 98 3.38 -12.43 8.81
N GLU A 99 2.78 -11.87 9.88
CA GLU A 99 2.35 -10.47 9.93
C GLU A 99 3.48 -9.50 9.58
N ASN A 100 4.65 -9.66 10.19
CA ASN A 100 5.81 -8.79 9.96
C ASN A 100 6.27 -8.85 8.50
N LYS A 101 6.33 -10.05 7.92
CA LYS A 101 6.73 -10.24 6.52
C LYS A 101 5.76 -9.55 5.56
N ILE A 102 4.45 -9.73 5.76
CA ILE A 102 3.42 -9.12 4.91
C ILE A 102 3.44 -7.60 5.04
N LYS A 103 3.51 -7.09 6.27
CA LYS A 103 3.61 -5.65 6.52
C LYS A 103 4.82 -5.03 5.83
N GLN A 104 6.00 -5.63 5.98
CA GLN A 104 7.22 -5.14 5.35
C GLN A 104 7.14 -5.19 3.82
N HIS A 105 6.54 -6.24 3.27
CA HIS A 105 6.31 -6.35 1.83
C HIS A 105 5.51 -5.16 1.28
N TYR A 106 4.37 -4.83 1.91
CA TYR A 106 3.55 -3.69 1.48
C TYR A 106 4.23 -2.34 1.70
N LEU A 107 4.91 -2.14 2.83
CA LEU A 107 5.64 -0.89 3.08
C LEU A 107 6.79 -0.66 2.09
N ASN A 108 7.44 -1.73 1.62
CA ASN A 108 8.48 -1.63 0.61
C ASN A 108 7.93 -1.27 -0.78
N GLN A 109 6.73 -1.74 -1.11
CA GLN A 109 6.04 -1.39 -2.37
C GLN A 109 5.55 0.05 -2.38
N ASN A 110 5.20 0.61 -1.22
CA ASN A 110 4.75 2.01 -1.09
C ASN A 110 5.89 3.04 -1.10
N LYS A 111 7.14 2.64 -1.37
CA LYS A 111 8.25 3.59 -1.54
C LYS A 111 8.05 4.34 -2.85
N PRO A 112 8.10 5.69 -2.86
CA PRO A 112 7.91 6.46 -4.09
C PRO A 112 8.92 6.00 -5.14
N SER A 113 8.45 5.80 -6.37
CA SER A 113 9.25 5.40 -7.53
C SER A 113 10.38 6.39 -7.87
N PHE A 114 10.38 7.57 -7.25
CA PHE A 114 11.38 8.61 -7.41
C PHE A 114 12.55 8.47 -6.42
N TYR A 115 13.11 7.27 -6.29
CA TYR A 115 14.48 7.14 -5.78
C TYR A 115 15.42 7.36 -6.97
N ILE A 116 15.66 8.63 -7.36
CA ILE A 116 16.72 8.91 -8.34
C ILE A 116 18.01 8.37 -7.75
N ASN A 117 18.59 7.37 -8.43
CA ASN A 117 19.85 6.78 -8.04
C ASN A 117 20.86 7.94 -7.79
N PRO A 118 21.52 8.00 -6.62
CA PRO A 118 22.44 9.09 -6.30
C PRO A 118 23.51 9.30 -7.38
N LYS A 119 23.89 8.23 -8.10
CA LYS A 119 24.78 8.32 -9.26
C LYS A 119 24.16 9.07 -10.44
N ILE A 120 22.88 8.84 -10.75
CA ILE A 120 22.15 9.55 -11.82
C ILE A 120 22.01 11.03 -11.47
N LYS A 121 21.67 11.35 -10.22
CA LYS A 121 21.60 12.74 -9.73
C LYS A 121 22.93 13.47 -9.89
N LEU A 122 24.04 12.79 -9.57
CA LEU A 122 25.40 13.32 -9.72
C LEU A 122 25.77 13.54 -11.21
N ILE A 123 25.45 12.59 -12.09
CA ILE A 123 25.70 12.72 -13.53
C ILE A 123 24.94 13.92 -14.11
N CYS A 124 23.65 14.06 -13.81
CA CYS A 124 22.86 15.20 -14.29
C CYS A 124 23.44 16.55 -13.81
N ALA A 125 23.91 16.62 -12.56
CA ALA A 125 24.55 17.81 -12.03
C ALA A 125 25.85 18.15 -12.80
N ILE A 126 26.72 17.16 -13.03
CA ILE A 126 27.97 17.33 -13.80
C ILE A 126 27.67 17.79 -15.22
N SER A 127 26.72 17.15 -15.90
CA SER A 127 26.30 17.52 -17.27
C SER A 127 25.78 18.95 -17.34
N SER A 128 24.98 19.38 -16.36
CA SER A 128 24.49 20.76 -16.29
C SER A 128 25.62 21.79 -16.08
N CYS A 129 26.60 21.50 -15.22
CA CYS A 129 27.77 22.37 -15.02
C CYS A 129 28.60 22.50 -16.31
N ILE A 130 28.84 21.40 -17.01
CA ILE A 130 29.60 21.42 -18.27
C ILE A 130 28.89 22.28 -19.32
N LEU A 131 27.56 22.15 -19.44
CA LEU A 131 26.78 22.96 -20.38
C LEU A 131 26.86 24.45 -20.05
N VAL A 132 26.73 24.82 -18.76
CA VAL A 132 26.85 26.22 -18.32
C VAL A 132 28.24 26.77 -18.65
N LEU A 133 29.31 26.02 -18.35
CA LEU A 133 30.68 26.43 -18.68
C LEU A 133 30.90 26.59 -20.19
N TYR A 134 30.33 25.71 -21.01
CA TYR A 134 30.36 25.81 -22.47
C TYR A 134 29.66 27.09 -22.95
N LEU A 135 28.46 27.38 -22.43
CA LEU A 135 27.70 28.59 -22.78
C LEU A 135 28.44 29.86 -22.37
N ILE A 136 29.05 29.90 -21.17
CA ILE A 136 29.88 31.03 -20.71
C ILE A 136 31.06 31.25 -21.66
N LYS A 137 31.80 30.18 -22.00
CA LYS A 137 32.92 30.27 -22.96
C LYS A 137 32.47 30.78 -24.33
N LYS A 138 31.32 30.31 -24.81
CA LYS A 138 30.73 30.76 -26.08
C LYS A 138 30.38 32.25 -26.05
N ILE A 139 29.75 32.73 -24.98
CA ILE A 139 29.42 34.14 -24.79
C ILE A 139 30.68 35.01 -24.72
N LEU A 140 31.70 34.59 -23.97
CA LEU A 140 32.98 35.31 -23.87
C LEU A 140 33.66 35.42 -25.24
N LYS A 141 33.69 34.34 -26.02
CA LYS A 141 34.25 34.35 -27.39
C LYS A 141 33.51 35.32 -28.32
N ILE A 142 32.18 35.40 -28.21
CA ILE A 142 31.37 36.36 -28.98
C ILE A 142 31.69 37.80 -28.55
N LYS A 143 31.75 38.09 -27.24
CA LYS A 143 32.11 39.43 -26.73
C LYS A 143 33.49 39.87 -27.19
N ILE A 144 34.48 38.98 -27.13
CA ILE A 144 35.83 39.24 -27.62
C ILE A 144 35.80 39.58 -29.12
N LYS A 145 35.12 38.77 -29.95
CA LYS A 145 35.02 39.02 -31.39
C LYS A 145 34.39 40.38 -31.71
N ILE A 146 33.35 40.80 -30.98
CA ILE A 146 32.71 42.12 -31.14
C ILE A 146 33.67 43.24 -30.73
N SER A 147 34.47 43.05 -29.67
CA SER A 147 35.45 44.04 -29.20
C SER A 147 36.62 44.25 -30.17
N TYR A 148 36.99 43.24 -30.97
CA TYR A 148 38.03 43.35 -32.00
C TYR A 148 37.50 43.94 -33.32
N GLN A 149 36.18 44.09 -33.48
CA GLN A 149 35.54 44.64 -34.69
C GLN A 149 35.08 46.11 -34.53
N LYS A 150 35.35 46.72 -33.37
CA LYS A 150 35.21 48.17 -33.11
C LYS A 150 36.59 48.79 -33.03
#